data_AF-A0A4Y8AB23-F1
#
_entry.id   AF-A0A4Y8AB23-F1
#
_cell.length_a   1.000
_cell.length_b   1.000
_cell.length_c   1.000
_cell.angle_alpha   90.00
_cell.angle_beta   90.00
_cell.angle_gamma   90.00
#
_symmetry.space_group_name_H-M   'P 1'
#
loop_
_entity.id
_entity.type
_entity.pdbx_description
1 polymer ?
#
loop_
_entity_poly.entity_id
_entity_poly.type
_entity_poly.pdbx_seq_one_letter_code
_entity_poly.pdbx_strand_id
1 'polypeptide(L)' 'MPAIRCKCSNIINYGEIPNPNELLMISDVKYDNYSGLIDAEDLYGEMTSILQCNVCGRLWIYWNGFKNIPVCYLPEDK' A
#
# COMPACT_ATOMS: atom_id res chain seq x y z
N MET A 1 11.59 1.14 13.57
CA MET A 1 10.36 1.46 12.80
C MET A 1 10.66 1.19 11.34
N PRO A 2 9.81 0.42 10.64
CA PRO A 2 10.06 0.07 9.25
C PRO A 2 9.87 1.30 8.34
N ALA A 3 10.73 1.42 7.32
CA ALA A 3 10.76 2.56 6.41
C ALA A 3 11.38 2.18 5.06
N ILE A 4 10.98 2.88 4.01
CA ILE A 4 11.54 2.74 2.66
C ILE A 4 12.04 4.10 2.16
N ARG A 5 13.18 4.09 1.45
CA ARG A 5 13.69 5.29 0.77
C ARG A 5 13.07 5.39 -0.63
N CYS A 6 12.30 6.44 -0.86
CA CYS A 6 11.73 6.75 -2.16
C CYS A 6 12.80 7.17 -3.18
N LYS A 7 12.49 7.11 -4.48
CA LYS A 7 13.39 7.58 -5.57
C LYS A 7 13.67 9.09 -5.51
N CYS A 8 12.81 9.87 -4.85
CA CYS A 8 13.04 11.30 -4.56
C CYS A 8 13.86 11.54 -3.29
N SER A 9 14.48 10.51 -2.72
CA SER A 9 15.26 10.51 -1.49
C SER A 9 14.48 10.70 -0.18
N ASN A 10 13.19 11.05 -0.23
CA ASN A 10 12.32 11.07 0.95
C ASN A 10 12.23 9.68 1.62
N ILE A 11 12.16 9.66 2.95
CA ILE A 11 11.95 8.45 3.74
C ILE A 11 10.46 8.33 4.04
N ILE A 12 9.86 7.21 3.64
CA ILE A 12 8.46 6.90 3.92
C ILE A 12 8.44 5.96 5.11
N ASN A 13 7.96 6.44 6.24
CA ASN A 13 7.76 5.63 7.45
C ASN A 13 6.42 4.90 7.36
N TYR A 14 6.41 3.62 7.74
CA TYR A 14 5.21 2.79 7.71
C TYR A 14 5.06 1.92 8.97
N GLY A 15 5.46 2.46 10.11
CA GLY A 15 5.35 1.79 11.42
C GLY A 15 4.18 2.28 12.28
N GLU A 16 3.47 3.31 11.86
CA GLU A 16 2.34 3.88 12.59
C GLU A 16 1.05 3.11 12.29
N ILE A 17 0.13 3.04 13.25
CA ILE A 17 -1.18 2.39 13.08
C ILE A 17 -2.26 3.35 13.65
N PRO A 18 -3.16 3.89 12.81
CA PRO A 18 -3.19 3.78 11.35
C PRO A 18 -2.00 4.51 10.69
N ASN A 19 -1.57 4.00 9.55
CA ASN A 19 -0.41 4.53 8.84
C ASN A 19 -0.83 5.65 7.85
N PRO A 20 -0.35 6.89 8.01
CA PRO A 20 -0.77 8.01 7.15
C PRO A 20 -0.21 7.92 5.73
N ASN A 21 0.81 7.09 5.48
CA ASN A 21 1.44 6.94 4.17
C ASN A 21 0.99 5.68 3.44
N GLU A 22 0.10 4.88 4.02
CA GLU A 22 -0.33 3.60 3.45
C GLU A 22 -1.76 3.66 2.94
N LEU A 23 -1.94 3.08 1.76
CA LEU A 23 -3.22 2.78 1.16
C LEU A 23 -3.35 1.26 1.05
N LEU A 24 -4.58 0.79 1.15
CA LEU A 24 -4.92 -0.62 0.96
C LEU A 24 -5.67 -0.77 -0.35
N MET A 25 -5.25 -1.73 -1.16
CA MET A 25 -5.85 -2.03 -2.45
C MET A 25 -6.29 -3.48 -2.51
N ILE A 26 -7.47 -3.71 -3.06
CA ILE A 26 -7.97 -5.06 -3.36
C ILE A 26 -8.57 -5.06 -4.77
N SER A 27 -8.35 -6.13 -5.53
CA SER A 27 -8.99 -6.28 -6.83
C SER A 27 -10.47 -6.55 -6.66
N ASP A 28 -11.30 -6.03 -7.56
CA ASP A 28 -12.75 -6.21 -7.57
C ASP A 28 -13.19 -7.68 -7.42
N VAL A 29 -12.59 -8.59 -8.21
CA VAL A 29 -12.87 -10.03 -8.14
C VAL A 29 -12.59 -10.64 -6.75
N LYS A 30 -11.57 -10.14 -6.05
CA LYS A 30 -11.25 -10.60 -4.69
C LYS A 30 -12.21 -10.01 -3.67
N TYR A 31 -12.54 -8.73 -3.84
CA TYR A 31 -13.46 -8.01 -2.97
C TYR A 31 -14.87 -8.61 -3.00
N ASP A 32 -15.34 -9.08 -4.14
CA ASP A 32 -16.67 -9.69 -4.29
C ASP A 32 -16.88 -10.92 -3.37
N ASN A 33 -15.81 -11.66 -3.06
CA ASN A 33 -15.86 -12.78 -2.11
C ASN A 33 -16.22 -12.36 -0.67
N TYR A 34 -16.16 -11.06 -0.36
CA TYR A 34 -16.49 -10.49 0.94
C TYR A 34 -17.88 -9.87 0.99
N SER A 35 -18.67 -9.97 -0.08
CA SER A 35 -20.04 -9.47 -0.11
C SER A 35 -20.92 -10.19 0.93
N GLY A 36 -21.46 -9.43 1.88
CA GLY A 36 -22.27 -9.97 2.99
C GLY A 36 -21.47 -10.47 4.20
N LEU A 37 -20.14 -10.44 4.14
CA LEU A 37 -19.26 -10.66 5.30
C LEU A 37 -18.96 -9.32 6.00
N ILE A 38 -18.89 -9.33 7.33
CA ILE A 38 -18.71 -8.11 8.16
C ILE A 38 -17.30 -8.03 8.78
N ASP A 39 -16.48 -9.07 8.64
CA ASP A 39 -15.16 -9.08 9.27
C ASP A 39 -14.15 -8.24 8.47
N ALA A 40 -13.83 -7.07 9.01
CA ALA A 40 -12.88 -6.14 8.42
C ALA A 40 -11.42 -6.63 8.55
N GLU A 41 -11.10 -7.49 9.52
CA GLU A 41 -9.75 -8.03 9.69
C GLU A 41 -9.42 -9.05 8.60
N ASP A 42 -10.38 -9.93 8.27
CA ASP A 42 -10.23 -10.89 7.17
C ASP A 42 -10.05 -10.18 5.82
N LEU A 43 -10.80 -9.10 5.59
CA LEU A 43 -10.66 -8.28 4.40
C LEU A 43 -9.29 -7.56 4.36
N TYR A 44 -8.84 -7.04 5.50
CA TYR A 44 -7.54 -6.38 5.62
C TYR A 44 -6.38 -7.33 5.28
N GLY A 45 -6.46 -8.60 5.69
CA GLY A 45 -5.45 -9.62 5.42
C GLY A 45 -5.21 -9.91 3.93
N GLU A 46 -6.23 -9.73 3.08
CA GLU A 46 -6.14 -9.93 1.63
C GLU A 46 -5.75 -8.68 0.84
N MET A 47 -5.75 -7.50 1.48
CA MET A 47 -5.42 -6.25 0.83
C MET A 47 -3.92 -6.14 0.55
N THR A 48 -3.62 -5.55 -0.60
CA THR A 48 -2.26 -5.19 -1.02
C THR A 48 -1.91 -3.83 -0.44
N SER A 49 -0.85 -3.78 0.37
CA SER A 49 -0.29 -2.52 0.87
C SER A 49 0.38 -1.71 -0.23
N ILE A 50 0.10 -0.41 -0.23
CA ILE A 50 0.71 0.59 -1.10
C ILE A 50 1.23 1.71 -0.22
N LEU A 51 2.51 2.07 -0.37
CA LEU A 51 3.05 3.27 0.27
C LEU A 51 3.07 4.43 -0.71
N GLN A 52 2.44 5.54 -0.34
CA GLN A 52 2.44 6.78 -1.10
C GLN A 52 3.52 7.73 -0.57
N CYS A 53 4.38 8.22 -1.46
CA CYS A 53 5.32 9.27 -1.11
C CYS A 53 4.61 10.62 -1.05
N ASN A 54 4.48 11.21 0.13
CA ASN A 54 3.89 12.54 0.33
C ASN A 54 4.64 13.70 -0.35
N VAL A 55 5.91 13.50 -0.75
CA VAL A 55 6.72 14.54 -1.42
C VAL A 55 6.58 14.51 -2.94
N CYS A 56 6.53 13.33 -3.56
CA CYS A 56 6.58 13.21 -5.03
C CYS A 56 5.46 12.39 -5.64
N GLY A 57 4.50 11.93 -4.84
CA GLY A 57 3.32 11.19 -5.30
C GLY A 57 3.57 9.77 -5.81
N ARG A 58 4.82 9.28 -5.85
CA ARG A 58 5.13 7.90 -6.24
C ARG A 58 4.44 6.89 -5.33
N LEU A 59 3.99 5.80 -5.94
CA LEU A 59 3.41 4.65 -5.24
C LEU A 59 4.41 3.51 -5.21
N TRP A 60 4.57 2.89 -4.05
CA TRP A 60 5.34 1.67 -3.84
C TRP A 60 4.39 0.54 -3.49
N ILE A 61 4.18 -0.38 -4.42
CA ILE A 61 3.17 -1.45 -4.29
C ILE A 61 3.85 -2.75 -3.91
N TYR A 62 3.38 -3.36 -2.82
CA TYR A 62 3.88 -4.63 -2.28
C TYR A 62 3.05 -5.82 -2.79
N TRP A 63 3.10 -6.08 -4.11
CA TRP A 63 2.35 -7.17 -4.77
C TRP A 63 2.51 -8.54 -4.11
N ASN A 64 3.69 -8.79 -3.51
CA ASN A 64 4.03 -10.05 -2.84
C ASN A 64 4.28 -9.84 -1.34
N GLY A 65 3.70 -8.80 -0.74
CA GLY A 65 3.88 -8.46 0.69
C GLY A 65 5.23 -7.81 1.04
N PHE A 66 5.35 -7.34 2.29
CA PHE A 66 6.47 -6.52 2.78
C PHE A 66 7.86 -7.19 2.79
N LYS A 67 7.92 -8.53 2.68
CA LYS A 67 9.20 -9.26 2.61
C LYS A 67 9.85 -9.22 1.22
N ASN A 68 9.11 -8.77 0.21
CA ASN A 68 9.56 -8.69 -1.17
C ASN A 68 9.83 -7.25 -1.59
N ILE A 69 10.61 -7.07 -2.65
CA ILE A 69 10.92 -5.75 -3.19
C ILE A 69 9.64 -5.17 -3.83
N PRO A 70 9.17 -3.99 -3.38
CA PRO A 70 8.00 -3.35 -3.96
C PRO A 70 8.29 -2.77 -5.35
N VAL A 71 7.24 -2.63 -6.16
CA VAL A 71 7.32 -1.97 -7.47
C VAL A 71 6.99 -0.49 -7.30
N CYS A 72 7.80 0.38 -7.90
CA CYS A 72 7.61 1.82 -7.86
C CYS A 72 6.88 2.31 -9.13
N TYR A 73 5.80 3.06 -8.95
CA TYR A 73 5.07 3.74 -10.01
C TYR A 73 5.19 5.26 -9.82
N LEU A 74 5.13 6.00 -10.92
CA LEU A 74 5.16 7.46 -10.97
C LEU A 74 3.83 7.95 -11.60
N PRO A 75 3.21 9.02 -11.07
CA PRO A 75 2.12 9.69 -11.76
C PRO A 75 2.57 10.22 -13.13
N GLU A 76 1.82 9.96 -14.18
CA GLU A 76 2.07 10.61 -15.46
C GLU A 76 1.76 12.12 -15.37
N ASP A 77 2.53 12.93 -16.08
CA ASP A 77 2.20 14.35 -16.26
C ASP A 77 0.89 14.44 -17.04
N LYS A 78 -0.03 15.32 -16.60
CA LYS A 78 -1.35 15.52 -17.24
C LYS A 78 -1.25 16.23 -18.58
#